data_AF-A0A5R2NAE3-F1
#
_entry.id   AF-A0A5R2NAE3-F1
#
_cell.length_a   1.000
_cell.length_b   1.000
_cell.length_c   1.000
_cell.angle_alpha   90.00
_cell.angle_beta   90.00
_cell.angle_gamma   90.00
#
_symmetry.space_group_name_H-M   'P 1'
#
loop_
_entity.id
_entity.type
_entity.pdbx_description
1 polymer ?
#
loop_
_entity_poly.entity_id
_entity_poly.type
_entity_poly.pdbx_seq_one_letter_code
_entity_poly.pdbx_strand_id
1 'polypeptide(L)'
;LIWGAHGFDLSRLTTFVNTTGDLGGGYVPTARTALVAFLIGLLYPLYTITGFDASAHTAEETHNARVAVPRGMIHAVLWSLVFGFVMAVSFVLASPDLVATAKDGGNAWFNLFNNLPAPTWLKALLGIAIVLSNYLCALAGLTSTSRMIFAFSRDGGLPGSSLWKQVSPTW
;
A
#
# COMPACT_ATOMS: atom_id res chain seq x y z
N LEU A 1 -18.41 7.16 -5.72
CA LEU A 1 -18.13 8.52 -6.24
C LEU A 1 -19.39 9.38 -6.38
N ILE A 2 -20.54 8.86 -6.82
CA ILE A 2 -21.76 9.68 -7.06
C ILE A 2 -22.64 9.86 -5.79
N TRP A 3 -22.50 8.99 -4.79
CA TRP A 3 -23.51 8.85 -3.74
C TRP A 3 -23.25 9.61 -2.42
N GLY A 4 -22.08 10.26 -2.24
CA GLY A 4 -21.69 10.80 -0.93
C GLY A 4 -21.21 12.25 -0.88
N ALA A 5 -21.21 13.00 -1.98
CA ALA A 5 -20.69 14.37 -1.98
C ALA A 5 -21.83 15.40 -1.88
N HIS A 6 -22.09 15.90 -0.67
CA HIS A 6 -22.73 17.20 -0.49
C HIS A 6 -21.68 18.29 -0.77
N GLY A 7 -21.44 18.59 -2.05
CA GLY A 7 -20.52 19.63 -2.51
C GLY A 7 -19.04 19.21 -2.55
N PHE A 8 -18.39 19.37 -3.69
CA PHE A 8 -16.94 19.20 -3.82
C PHE A 8 -16.24 20.46 -3.33
N ASP A 9 -15.94 20.54 -2.04
CA ASP A 9 -15.09 21.61 -1.53
C ASP A 9 -13.60 21.31 -1.84
N LEU A 10 -13.18 21.74 -3.04
CA LEU A 10 -11.80 21.57 -3.51
C LEU A 10 -10.79 22.35 -2.66
N SER A 11 -11.21 23.32 -1.83
CA SER A 11 -10.32 24.05 -0.93
C SER A 11 -9.67 23.14 0.12
N ARG A 12 -10.29 21.99 0.41
CA ARG A 12 -9.77 20.98 1.35
C ARG A 12 -8.54 20.25 0.83
N LEU A 13 -8.29 20.26 -0.48
CA LEU A 13 -7.08 19.66 -1.07
C LEU A 13 -5.83 20.51 -0.84
N THR A 14 -6.00 21.82 -0.68
CA THR A 14 -4.90 22.77 -0.44
C THR A 14 -4.79 23.23 1.01
N THR A 15 -5.78 22.91 1.84
CA THR A 15 -5.80 23.28 3.26
C THR A 15 -5.03 22.25 4.08
N PHE A 16 -3.92 22.67 4.67
CA PHE A 16 -3.15 21.82 5.59
C PHE A 16 -3.71 21.94 7.01
N VAL A 17 -4.20 20.82 7.55
CA VAL A 17 -4.59 20.70 8.96
C VAL A 17 -3.56 19.83 9.67
N ASN A 18 -2.82 20.41 10.62
CA ASN A 18 -1.81 19.67 11.36
C ASN A 18 -2.45 18.85 12.49
N THR A 19 -2.50 17.53 12.32
CA THR A 19 -3.04 16.57 13.30
C THR A 19 -1.95 15.69 13.93
N THR A 20 -0.65 16.05 13.84
CA THR A 20 0.45 15.25 14.40
C THR A 20 0.63 15.35 15.93
N GLY A 21 -0.39 15.85 16.63
CA GLY A 21 -0.50 15.87 18.09
C GLY A 21 -1.80 15.20 18.52
N ASP A 22 -2.05 15.10 19.81
CA ASP A 22 -3.14 14.23 20.26
C ASP A 22 -4.53 14.79 19.92
N LEU A 23 -5.21 14.06 19.04
CA LEU A 23 -6.66 13.94 18.97
C LEU A 23 -6.94 12.51 18.49
N GLY A 24 -6.66 11.48 19.30
CA GLY A 24 -7.14 10.10 19.08
C GLY A 24 -6.12 9.14 18.43
N GLY A 25 -5.12 8.72 19.21
CA GLY A 25 -4.21 7.64 18.82
C GLY A 25 -3.06 7.40 19.79
N GLY A 26 -2.69 8.38 20.62
CA GLY A 26 -1.67 8.22 21.66
C GLY A 26 -0.23 8.01 21.16
N TYR A 27 0.01 7.99 19.84
CA TYR A 27 1.32 7.72 19.25
C TYR A 27 2.27 8.92 19.30
N VAL A 28 1.75 10.16 19.27
CA VAL A 28 2.55 11.39 19.32
C VAL A 28 1.93 12.38 20.31
N PRO A 29 2.56 12.62 21.48
CA PRO A 29 1.95 13.38 22.58
C PRO A 29 1.91 14.90 22.36
N THR A 30 2.63 15.43 21.38
CA THR A 30 2.71 16.88 21.08
C THR A 30 2.73 17.11 19.57
N ALA A 31 1.97 18.10 19.11
CA ALA A 31 1.94 18.47 17.70
C ALA A 31 3.36 18.69 17.15
N ARG A 32 3.68 18.03 16.04
CA ARG A 32 5.01 18.12 15.41
C ARG A 32 5.00 19.19 14.32
N THR A 33 6.18 19.65 13.95
CA THR A 33 6.36 20.59 12.84
C THR A 33 5.77 20.02 11.54
N ALA A 34 5.30 20.88 10.65
CA ALA A 34 4.76 20.47 9.35
C ALA A 34 5.72 19.55 8.55
N LEU A 35 7.03 19.76 8.67
CA LEU A 35 8.05 18.88 8.08
C LEU A 35 7.98 17.45 8.62
N VAL A 36 7.82 17.28 9.93
CA VAL A 36 7.73 15.96 10.55
C VAL A 36 6.41 15.28 10.17
N ALA A 37 5.31 16.05 10.11
CA ALA A 37 4.03 15.56 9.61
C ALA A 37 4.12 15.07 8.16
N PHE A 38 4.83 15.82 7.32
CA PHE A 38 5.10 15.43 5.94
C PHE A 38 5.94 14.15 5.86
N LEU A 39 7.01 14.03 6.64
CA LEU A 39 7.87 12.84 6.65
C LEU A 39 7.14 11.58 7.16
N ILE A 40 6.29 11.73 8.17
CA ILE A 40 5.44 10.62 8.67
C ILE A 40 4.42 10.23 7.61
N GLY A 41 3.78 11.21 6.94
CA GLY A 41 2.85 10.95 5.84
C GLY A 41 3.53 10.27 4.64
N LEU A 42 4.78 10.60 4.36
CA LEU A 42 5.59 10.04 3.28
C LEU A 42 5.87 8.53 3.47
N LEU A 43 5.81 8.03 4.70
CA LEU A 43 6.04 6.62 5.01
C LEU A 43 5.02 5.69 4.31
N TYR A 44 3.76 6.13 4.17
CA TYR A 44 2.72 5.33 3.52
C TYR A 44 2.99 5.11 2.01
N PRO A 45 3.20 6.18 1.20
CA PRO A 45 3.61 6.02 -0.20
C PRO A 45 4.89 5.18 -0.36
N LEU A 46 5.90 5.40 0.49
CA LEU A 46 7.14 4.62 0.47
C LEU A 46 6.87 3.12 0.66
N TYR A 47 6.04 2.76 1.64
CA TYR A 47 5.64 1.38 1.86
C TYR A 47 4.94 0.79 0.62
N THR A 48 4.00 1.52 0.00
CA THR A 48 3.24 1.02 -1.16
C THR A 48 4.06 0.84 -2.45
N ILE A 49 5.20 1.53 -2.59
CA ILE A 49 6.08 1.40 -3.75
C ILE A 49 7.11 0.27 -3.54
N THR A 50 7.19 -0.29 -2.34
CA THR A 50 8.08 -1.43 -2.05
C THR A 50 7.68 -2.63 -2.92
N GLY A 51 8.62 -3.13 -3.74
CA GLY A 51 8.39 -4.23 -4.69
C GLY A 51 8.39 -3.84 -6.17
N PHE A 52 8.74 -2.59 -6.52
CA PHE A 52 8.91 -2.17 -7.92
C PHE A 52 9.96 -3.02 -8.66
N ASP A 53 10.94 -3.58 -7.96
CA ASP A 53 12.00 -4.46 -8.44
C ASP A 53 11.59 -5.92 -8.54
N ALA A 54 10.34 -6.28 -8.22
CA ALA A 54 9.85 -7.66 -8.33
C ALA A 54 10.04 -8.24 -9.74
N SER A 55 9.94 -7.40 -10.77
CA SER A 55 10.18 -7.77 -12.17
C SER A 55 11.63 -8.22 -12.45
N ALA A 56 12.60 -7.86 -11.60
CA ALA A 56 13.96 -8.35 -11.72
C ALA A 56 14.12 -9.79 -11.24
N HIS A 57 13.32 -10.25 -10.26
CA HIS A 57 13.40 -11.62 -9.73
C HIS A 57 12.94 -12.67 -10.74
N THR A 58 12.10 -12.30 -11.70
CA THR A 58 11.62 -13.16 -12.78
C THR A 58 12.23 -12.80 -14.13
N ALA A 59 13.36 -12.08 -14.13
CA ALA A 59 14.03 -11.67 -15.35
C ALA A 59 14.43 -12.87 -16.24
N GLU A 60 14.83 -13.99 -15.66
CA GLU A 60 15.20 -15.22 -16.38
C GLU A 60 14.04 -15.83 -17.17
N GLU A 61 12.80 -15.60 -16.72
CA GLU A 61 11.57 -16.08 -17.35
C GLU A 61 10.93 -15.02 -18.27
N THR A 62 11.50 -13.82 -18.32
CA THR A 62 10.95 -12.68 -19.05
C THR A 62 11.52 -12.59 -20.46
N HIS A 63 10.66 -12.65 -21.47
CA HIS A 63 11.07 -12.41 -22.85
C HIS A 63 11.59 -10.98 -23.02
N ASN A 64 12.82 -10.84 -23.55
CA ASN A 64 13.51 -9.54 -23.71
C ASN A 64 13.73 -8.79 -22.37
N ALA A 65 14.19 -9.51 -21.34
CA ALA A 65 14.41 -8.99 -19.99
C ALA A 65 15.21 -7.67 -19.92
N ARG A 66 16.24 -7.49 -20.78
CA ARG A 66 17.07 -6.28 -20.82
C ARG A 66 16.26 -5.00 -21.00
N VAL A 67 15.14 -5.06 -21.71
CA VAL A 67 14.26 -3.90 -21.97
C VAL A 67 12.96 -3.99 -21.16
N ALA A 68 12.39 -5.19 -21.03
CA ALA A 68 11.10 -5.40 -20.37
C ALA A 68 11.17 -5.13 -18.86
N VAL A 69 12.22 -5.58 -18.17
CA VAL A 69 12.41 -5.40 -16.72
C VAL A 69 12.49 -3.91 -16.34
N PRO A 70 13.44 -3.11 -16.88
CA PRO A 70 13.53 -1.70 -16.48
C PRO A 70 12.30 -0.89 -16.89
N ARG A 71 11.65 -1.21 -18.02
CA ARG A 71 10.36 -0.59 -18.37
C ARG A 71 9.28 -0.97 -17.37
N GLY A 72 9.19 -2.24 -16.98
CA GLY A 72 8.24 -2.72 -15.98
C GLY A 72 8.37 -1.97 -14.65
N MET A 73 9.60 -1.80 -14.16
CA MET A 73 9.89 -1.03 -12.94
C MET A 73 9.38 0.41 -13.03
N ILE A 74 9.68 1.11 -14.14
CA ILE A 74 9.23 2.50 -14.35
C ILE A 74 7.70 2.57 -14.41
N HIS A 75 7.05 1.69 -15.16
CA HIS A 75 5.59 1.68 -15.28
C HIS A 75 4.91 1.36 -13.94
N ALA A 76 5.48 0.44 -13.15
CA ALA A 76 4.96 0.11 -11.82
C ALA A 76 4.97 1.35 -10.90
N VAL A 77 6.07 2.10 -10.88
CA VAL A 77 6.18 3.34 -10.09
C VAL A 77 5.22 4.41 -10.60
N LEU A 78 5.14 4.62 -11.92
CA LEU A 78 4.25 5.63 -12.51
C LEU A 78 2.77 5.35 -12.22
N TRP A 79 2.32 4.11 -12.42
CA TRP A 79 0.93 3.74 -12.16
C TRP A 79 0.61 3.78 -10.66
N SER A 80 1.53 3.34 -9.80
CA SER A 80 1.38 3.46 -8.35
C SER A 80 1.23 4.93 -7.92
N LEU A 81 2.01 5.84 -8.49
CA LEU A 81 1.89 7.28 -8.23
C LEU A 81 0.53 7.82 -8.66
N VAL A 82 0.08 7.51 -9.88
CA VAL A 82 -1.20 8.02 -10.42
C VAL A 82 -2.38 7.50 -9.61
N PHE A 83 -2.49 6.18 -9.43
CA PHE A 83 -3.63 5.59 -8.69
C PHE A 83 -3.57 5.91 -7.20
N GLY A 84 -2.38 5.92 -6.59
CA GLY A 84 -2.18 6.32 -5.21
C GLY A 84 -2.61 7.76 -4.95
N PHE A 85 -2.26 8.68 -5.87
CA PHE A 85 -2.68 10.08 -5.78
C PHE A 85 -4.19 10.24 -5.92
N VAL A 86 -4.81 9.57 -6.91
CA VAL A 86 -6.28 9.60 -7.09
C VAL A 86 -7.00 9.04 -5.86
N MET A 87 -6.48 7.97 -5.26
CA MET A 87 -7.05 7.39 -4.03
C MET A 87 -6.92 8.35 -2.86
N ALA A 88 -5.77 8.99 -2.66
CA ALA A 88 -5.56 9.97 -1.60
C ALA A 88 -6.52 11.18 -1.73
N VAL A 89 -6.65 11.73 -2.93
CA VAL A 89 -7.62 12.81 -3.22
C VAL A 89 -9.05 12.35 -2.94
N SER A 90 -9.41 11.14 -3.37
CA SER A 90 -10.74 10.57 -3.15
C SER A 90 -11.04 10.39 -1.66
N PHE A 91 -10.06 9.97 -0.85
CA PHE A 91 -10.19 9.81 0.59
C PHE A 91 -10.44 11.16 1.29
N VAL A 92 -9.67 12.19 0.94
CA VAL A 92 -9.83 13.54 1.50
C VAL A 92 -11.21 14.12 1.17
N LEU A 93 -11.68 13.92 -0.07
CA LEU A 93 -12.99 14.40 -0.51
C LEU A 93 -14.15 13.59 0.07
N ALA A 94 -13.96 12.30 0.33
CA ALA A 94 -14.98 11.44 0.94
C ALA A 94 -15.12 11.68 2.46
N SER A 95 -14.06 12.14 3.13
CA SER A 95 -14.06 12.41 4.57
C SER A 95 -14.93 13.63 4.91
N PRO A 96 -16.03 13.48 5.67
CA PRO A 96 -16.88 14.62 6.03
C PRO A 96 -16.17 15.61 6.98
N ASP A 97 -15.35 15.11 7.90
CA ASP A 97 -14.52 15.91 8.81
C ASP A 97 -13.15 15.22 8.98
N LEU A 98 -12.08 15.93 8.56
CA LEU A 98 -10.71 15.42 8.61
C LEU A 98 -10.19 15.31 10.05
N VAL A 99 -10.65 16.17 10.97
CA VAL A 99 -10.26 16.15 12.38
C VAL A 99 -10.94 14.99 13.10
N ALA A 100 -12.22 14.74 12.81
CA ALA A 100 -12.91 13.55 13.31
C ALA A 100 -12.30 12.26 12.73
N THR A 101 -11.95 12.25 11.45
CA THR A 101 -11.30 11.09 10.80
C THR A 101 -9.92 10.84 11.39
N ALA A 102 -9.15 11.89 11.71
CA ALA A 102 -7.86 11.75 12.39
C ALA A 102 -7.99 11.13 13.79
N LYS A 103 -9.11 11.38 14.51
CA LYS A 103 -9.42 10.79 15.81
C LYS A 103 -9.66 9.29 15.79
N ASP A 104 -10.06 8.76 14.64
CA ASP A 104 -10.29 7.34 14.49
C ASP A 104 -8.99 6.55 14.35
N GLY A 105 -7.84 7.23 14.18
CA GLY A 105 -6.52 6.62 14.10
C GLY A 105 -6.46 5.50 13.05
N GLY A 106 -6.04 4.30 13.47
CA GLY A 106 -5.98 3.12 12.59
C GLY A 106 -7.34 2.65 12.04
N ASN A 107 -8.44 3.09 12.63
CA ASN A 107 -9.80 2.76 12.18
C ASN A 107 -10.39 3.79 11.21
N ALA A 108 -9.68 4.88 10.94
CA ALA A 108 -10.15 5.95 10.05
C ALA A 108 -10.65 5.43 8.70
N TRP A 109 -9.94 4.45 8.12
CA TRP A 109 -10.37 3.86 6.86
C TRP A 109 -11.65 3.03 7.00
N PHE A 110 -11.74 2.15 8.00
CA PHE A 110 -12.90 1.30 8.22
C PHE A 110 -14.16 2.11 8.54
N ASN A 111 -14.02 3.16 9.35
CA ASN A 111 -15.13 4.06 9.66
C ASN A 111 -15.60 4.82 8.43
N LEU A 112 -14.69 5.36 7.62
CA LEU A 112 -15.05 6.04 6.38
C LEU A 112 -15.72 5.08 5.38
N PHE A 113 -15.18 3.88 5.23
CA PHE A 113 -15.72 2.85 4.32
C PHE A 113 -17.13 2.40 4.74
N ASN A 114 -17.35 2.18 6.03
CA ASN A 114 -18.64 1.76 6.57
C ASN A 114 -19.69 2.87 6.47
N ASN A 115 -19.30 4.12 6.73
CA ASN A 115 -20.18 5.29 6.66
C ASN A 115 -20.43 5.79 5.23
N LEU A 116 -19.79 5.20 4.22
CA LEU A 116 -19.99 5.61 2.83
C LEU A 116 -21.45 5.35 2.42
N PRO A 117 -22.19 6.31 1.86
CA PRO A 117 -23.58 6.12 1.40
C PRO A 117 -23.66 5.33 0.09
N ALA A 118 -22.91 4.24 -0.02
CA ALA A 118 -22.91 3.34 -1.17
C ALA A 118 -23.77 2.09 -0.89
N PRO A 119 -24.36 1.47 -1.93
CA PRO A 119 -25.08 0.21 -1.79
C PRO A 119 -24.24 -0.88 -1.14
N THR A 120 -24.84 -1.70 -0.27
CA THR A 120 -24.15 -2.77 0.48
C THR A 120 -23.43 -3.74 -0.45
N TRP A 121 -24.04 -4.09 -1.60
CA TRP A 121 -23.43 -4.99 -2.57
C TRP A 121 -22.13 -4.43 -3.18
N LEU A 122 -22.07 -3.11 -3.40
CA LEU A 122 -20.90 -2.44 -3.96
C LEU A 122 -19.76 -2.38 -2.94
N LYS A 123 -20.09 -2.12 -1.67
CA LYS A 123 -19.12 -2.20 -0.56
C LYS A 123 -18.55 -3.61 -0.42
N ALA A 124 -19.41 -4.63 -0.47
CA ALA A 124 -18.99 -6.02 -0.39
C ALA A 124 -18.05 -6.40 -1.54
N LEU A 125 -18.39 -6.03 -2.78
CA LEU A 125 -17.56 -6.29 -3.95
C LEU A 125 -16.19 -5.62 -3.84
N LEU A 126 -16.15 -4.36 -3.40
CA LEU A 126 -14.91 -3.62 -3.20
C LEU A 126 -14.04 -4.25 -2.09
N GLY A 127 -14.67 -4.68 -0.98
CA GLY A 127 -13.98 -5.39 0.09
C GLY A 127 -13.37 -6.71 -0.38
N ILE A 128 -14.11 -7.51 -1.14
CA ILE A 128 -13.61 -8.76 -1.74
C ILE A 128 -12.44 -8.48 -2.68
N ALA A 129 -12.54 -7.47 -3.54
CA ALA A 129 -11.46 -7.10 -4.46
C ALA A 129 -10.17 -6.69 -3.71
N ILE A 130 -10.29 -5.94 -2.60
CA ILE A 130 -9.14 -5.55 -1.77
C ILE A 130 -8.48 -6.79 -1.15
N VAL A 131 -9.27 -7.71 -0.60
CA VAL A 131 -8.75 -8.95 0.01
C VAL A 131 -8.06 -9.82 -1.03
N LEU A 132 -8.68 -10.01 -2.20
CA LEU A 132 -8.08 -10.78 -3.31
C LEU A 132 -6.78 -10.14 -3.81
N SER A 133 -6.75 -8.81 -3.96
CA SER A 133 -5.54 -8.09 -4.37
C SER A 133 -4.41 -8.25 -3.36
N ASN A 134 -4.70 -8.16 -2.05
CA ASN A 134 -3.69 -8.37 -1.00
C ASN A 134 -3.19 -9.82 -0.98
N TYR A 135 -4.08 -10.78 -1.17
CA TYR A 135 -3.73 -12.19 -1.24
C TYR A 135 -2.78 -12.49 -2.41
N LEU A 136 -3.09 -11.99 -3.62
CA LEU A 136 -2.23 -12.16 -4.79
C LEU A 136 -0.87 -11.47 -4.61
N CYS A 137 -0.86 -10.28 -4.01
CA CYS A 137 0.37 -9.56 -3.68
C CYS A 137 1.25 -10.37 -2.69
N ALA A 138 0.65 -10.87 -1.62
CA ALA A 138 1.36 -11.68 -0.62
C ALA A 138 1.88 -12.98 -1.21
N LEU A 139 1.12 -13.63 -2.09
CA LEU A 139 1.55 -14.84 -2.79
C LEU A 139 2.77 -14.57 -3.68
N ALA A 140 2.75 -13.50 -4.47
CA ALA A 140 3.88 -13.12 -5.32
C ALA A 140 5.15 -12.79 -4.50
N GLY A 141 4.99 -12.09 -3.37
CA GLY A 141 6.06 -11.81 -2.43
C GLY A 141 6.64 -13.08 -1.81
N LEU A 142 5.77 -14.02 -1.42
CA LEU A 142 6.19 -15.30 -0.86
C LEU A 142 6.96 -16.13 -1.89
N THR A 143 6.48 -16.22 -3.13
CA THR A 143 7.18 -16.93 -4.21
C THR A 143 8.57 -16.36 -4.46
N SER A 144 8.71 -15.03 -4.51
CA SER A 144 10.02 -14.38 -4.70
C SER A 144 10.96 -14.64 -3.53
N THR A 145 10.44 -14.54 -2.30
CA THR A 145 11.18 -14.79 -1.07
C THR A 145 11.68 -16.24 -1.00
N SER A 146 10.83 -17.22 -1.34
CA SER A 146 11.22 -18.63 -1.37
C SER A 146 12.36 -18.90 -2.36
N ARG A 147 12.34 -18.29 -3.55
CA ARG A 147 13.43 -18.41 -4.54
C ARG A 147 14.75 -17.86 -4.00
N MET A 148 14.70 -16.69 -3.38
CA MET A 148 15.87 -16.03 -2.79
C MET A 148 16.45 -16.82 -1.61
N ILE A 149 15.60 -17.33 -0.70
CA ILE A 149 16.02 -18.16 0.44
C ILE A 149 16.70 -19.45 -0.05
N PHE A 150 16.13 -20.13 -1.05
CA PHE A 150 16.71 -21.33 -1.62
C PHE A 150 18.09 -21.06 -2.24
N ALA A 151 18.21 -19.98 -3.03
CA ALA A 151 19.49 -19.58 -3.65
C ALA A 151 20.57 -19.26 -2.60
N PHE A 152 20.26 -18.47 -1.58
CA PHE A 152 21.22 -18.16 -0.50
C PHE A 152 21.58 -19.39 0.35
N SER A 153 20.64 -20.32 0.51
CA SER A 153 20.89 -21.56 1.27
C SER A 153 21.78 -22.52 0.50
N ARG A 154 21.68 -22.58 -0.83
CA ARG A 154 22.62 -23.33 -1.68
C ARG A 154 24.05 -22.84 -1.51
N ASP A 155 24.22 -21.53 -1.38
CA ASP A 155 25.54 -20.90 -1.24
C ASP A 155 26.04 -20.88 0.21
N GLY A 156 25.31 -21.51 1.15
CA GLY A 156 25.69 -21.63 2.55
C GLY A 156 25.53 -20.34 3.38
N GLY A 157 24.89 -19.31 2.82
CA GLY A 157 24.79 -17.98 3.44
C GLY A 157 23.77 -17.83 4.56
N LEU A 158 22.98 -18.86 4.87
CA LEU A 158 21.92 -18.81 5.89
C LEU A 158 22.16 -19.79 7.05
N PRO A 159 21.81 -19.41 8.29
CA PRO A 159 21.82 -20.34 9.42
C PRO A 159 20.82 -21.48 9.16
N GLY A 160 21.28 -22.72 9.28
CA GLY A 160 20.47 -23.89 8.94
C GLY A 160 20.27 -24.11 7.43
N SER A 161 21.16 -23.59 6.58
CA SER A 161 21.14 -23.73 5.10
C SER A 161 20.91 -25.17 4.60
N SER A 162 21.27 -26.19 5.38
CA SER A 162 21.01 -27.60 5.07
C SER A 162 19.52 -28.00 5.06
N LEU A 163 18.66 -27.26 5.76
CA LEU A 163 17.21 -27.47 5.80
C LEU A 163 16.53 -26.76 4.62
N TRP A 164 16.92 -25.51 4.37
CA TRP A 164 16.32 -24.65 3.36
C TRP A 164 16.68 -25.00 1.91
N LYS A 165 17.73 -25.80 1.70
CA LYS A 165 18.15 -26.30 0.38
C LYS A 165 17.37 -27.54 -0.10
N GLN A 166 16.45 -28.07 0.71
CA GLN A 166 15.71 -29.28 0.37
C GLN A 166 14.48 -28.94 -0.48
N VAL A 167 14.35 -29.59 -1.64
CA VAL A 167 13.18 -29.49 -2.54
C VAL A 167 12.49 -30.86 -2.55
N SER A 168 11.15 -30.87 -2.63
CA SER A 168 10.37 -32.10 -2.79
C SER A 168 10.88 -32.91 -4.00
N PRO A 169 11.16 -34.21 -3.87
CA PRO A 169 11.56 -35.06 -5.00
C PRO A 169 10.42 -35.35 -5.97
N THR A 170 9.17 -35.12 -5.57
CA THR A 170 7.97 -35.36 -6.38
C THR A 170 7.30 -34.04 -6.73
N TRP A 171 7.12 -33.85 -8.03
CA TRP A 171 6.36 -32.78 -8.68
C TRP A 171 4.88 -32.85 -8.31
#